data_AF-A0AA42SU08-F1
#
_entry.id   AF-A0AA42SU08-F1
#
_cell.length_a   1.000
_cell.length_b   1.000
_cell.length_c   1.000
_cell.angle_alpha   90.00
_cell.angle_beta   90.00
_cell.angle_gamma   90.00
#
_symmetry.space_group_name_H-M   'P 1'
#
loop_
_entity.id
_entity.type
_entity.pdbx_description
1 polymer ?
#
loop_
_entity_poly.entity_id
_entity_poly.type
_entity_poly.pdbx_seq_one_letter_code
_entity_poly.pdbx_strand_id
1 'polypeptide(L)'
;MSEPHPCLSCGACCANFRVSFYWGECQSAGGTVPDQWVEQIAPHHVAMRGTTGKPVRCIALQGEVGCGTRCSMYEQRSSTCREFTASWEDGQHNPHCDAARAAYGLPPLTPQHFG
;
A
#
# COMPACT_ATOMS: atom_id res chain seq x y z
N MET A 1 -18.61 16.73 -9.72
CA MET A 1 -18.39 15.28 -9.56
C MET A 1 -17.06 15.17 -8.84
N SER A 2 -17.04 14.67 -7.61
CA SER A 2 -15.79 14.50 -6.87
C SER A 2 -14.88 13.55 -7.65
N GLU A 3 -13.65 13.96 -7.93
CA GLU A 3 -12.66 13.07 -8.56
C GLU A 3 -12.42 11.86 -7.65
N PRO A 4 -12.22 10.65 -8.21
CA PRO A 4 -11.91 9.48 -7.41
C PRO A 4 -10.59 9.70 -6.68
N HIS A 5 -10.53 9.24 -5.43
CA HIS A 5 -9.35 9.39 -4.58
C HIS A 5 -8.06 8.94 -5.33
N PRO A 6 -6.98 9.74 -5.35
CA PRO A 6 -5.82 9.53 -6.22
C PRO A 6 -5.11 8.17 -6.00
N CYS A 7 -5.25 7.57 -4.82
CA CYS A 7 -4.72 6.23 -4.56
C CYS A 7 -5.45 5.10 -5.31
N LEU A 8 -6.66 5.32 -5.83
CA LEU A 8 -7.42 4.32 -6.60
C LEU A 8 -6.90 4.15 -8.04
N SER A 9 -6.00 5.02 -8.50
CA SER A 9 -5.35 4.92 -9.82
C SER A 9 -3.83 4.81 -9.76
N CYS A 10 -3.23 5.06 -8.59
CA CYS A 10 -1.78 5.13 -8.43
C CYS A 10 -1.10 3.77 -8.24
N GLY A 11 -1.41 3.04 -7.16
CA GLY A 11 -0.78 1.75 -6.83
C GLY A 11 0.71 1.78 -6.42
N ALA A 12 1.36 2.96 -6.40
CA ALA A 12 2.80 3.07 -6.21
C ALA A 12 3.31 2.55 -4.86
N CYS A 13 2.59 2.78 -3.74
CA CYS A 13 3.03 2.29 -2.43
C CYS A 13 3.11 0.76 -2.38
N CYS A 14 2.11 0.07 -2.96
CA CYS A 14 2.07 -1.39 -3.06
C CYS A 14 3.17 -1.98 -3.97
N ALA A 15 3.76 -1.17 -4.83
CA ALA A 15 4.82 -1.55 -5.76
C ALA A 15 6.19 -0.99 -5.37
N ASN A 16 6.30 -0.17 -4.31
CA ASN A 16 7.57 0.45 -3.93
C ASN A 16 8.09 -0.02 -2.56
N PHE A 17 7.19 -0.31 -1.61
CA PHE A 17 7.59 -0.60 -0.23
C PHE A 17 7.46 -2.08 0.13
N ARG A 18 8.42 -2.57 0.92
CA ARG A 18 8.24 -3.80 1.71
C ARG A 18 7.24 -3.51 2.82
N VAL A 19 6.10 -4.19 2.80
CA VAL A 19 5.09 -4.05 3.85
C VAL A 19 5.35 -5.12 4.90
N SER A 20 5.92 -4.73 6.04
CA SER A 20 6.24 -5.62 7.16
C SER A 20 5.47 -5.19 8.41
N PHE A 21 4.92 -6.15 9.15
CA PHE A 21 4.08 -5.88 10.33
C PHE A 21 4.08 -7.08 11.30
N TYR A 22 3.47 -6.89 12.47
CA TYR A 22 3.39 -7.91 13.51
C TYR A 22 2.51 -9.08 13.06
N TRP A 23 3.00 -10.31 13.25
CA TRP A 23 2.27 -11.53 12.84
C TRP A 23 0.88 -11.69 13.48
N GLY A 24 0.62 -11.03 14.62
CA GLY A 24 -0.67 -11.05 15.29
C GLY A 24 -1.82 -10.42 14.49
N GLU A 25 -1.54 -9.67 13.44
CA GLU A 25 -2.57 -9.17 12.53
C GLU A 25 -3.09 -10.23 11.56
N CYS A 26 -2.43 -11.39 11.46
CA CYS A 26 -2.84 -12.51 10.61
C CYS A 26 -4.05 -13.26 11.18
N GLN A 27 -4.87 -13.84 10.30
CA GLN A 27 -6.07 -14.60 10.68
C GLN A 27 -5.75 -15.80 11.58
N SER A 28 -4.64 -16.51 11.32
CA SER A 28 -4.16 -17.59 12.21
C SER A 28 -3.87 -17.15 13.65
N ALA A 29 -3.67 -15.85 13.87
CA ALA A 29 -3.40 -15.25 15.17
C ALA A 29 -4.61 -14.50 15.77
N GLY A 30 -5.77 -14.54 15.12
CA GLY A 30 -6.98 -13.81 15.52
C GLY A 30 -7.13 -12.41 14.91
N GLY A 31 -6.24 -12.01 14.00
CA GLY A 31 -6.34 -10.76 13.24
C GLY A 31 -7.19 -10.88 11.96
N THR A 32 -7.04 -9.92 11.05
CA THR A 32 -7.87 -9.83 9.83
C THR A 32 -7.13 -10.17 8.53
N VAL A 33 -5.80 -10.11 8.54
CA VAL A 33 -4.97 -10.28 7.34
C VAL A 33 -4.90 -11.77 6.96
N PRO A 34 -5.31 -12.19 5.75
CA PRO A 34 -5.34 -13.61 5.42
C PRO A 34 -3.92 -14.15 5.23
N ASP A 35 -3.64 -15.29 5.88
CA ASP A 35 -2.29 -15.88 5.96
C ASP A 35 -1.67 -16.16 4.59
N GLN A 36 -2.48 -16.50 3.59
CA GLN A 36 -2.00 -16.78 2.22
C GLN A 36 -1.34 -15.57 1.52
N TRP A 37 -1.61 -14.36 2.00
CA TRP A 37 -1.09 -13.10 1.45
C TRP A 37 0.21 -12.63 2.11
N VAL A 38 0.69 -13.34 3.14
CA VAL A 38 1.89 -12.97 3.89
C VAL A 38 2.96 -14.05 3.84
N GLU A 39 4.20 -13.67 4.12
CA GLU A 39 5.33 -14.58 4.33
C GLU A 39 6.07 -14.20 5.62
N GLN A 40 6.54 -15.20 6.35
CA GLN A 40 7.28 -14.97 7.58
C GLN A 40 8.68 -14.45 7.25
N ILE A 41 9.05 -13.31 7.85
CA ILE A 41 10.38 -12.68 7.64
C ILE A 41 11.22 -12.65 8.92
N ALA A 42 10.60 -12.84 10.08
CA ALA A 42 11.25 -12.96 11.39
C ALA A 42 10.30 -13.68 12.38
N PRO A 43 10.75 -14.07 13.58
CA PRO A 43 9.91 -14.78 14.55
C PRO A 43 8.60 -14.07 14.91
N HIS A 44 8.60 -12.74 14.92
CA HIS A 44 7.42 -11.92 15.27
C HIS A 44 6.96 -10.99 14.14
N HIS A 45 7.51 -11.14 12.93
CA HIS A 45 7.14 -10.28 11.80
C HIS A 45 6.87 -11.10 10.55
N VAL A 46 5.84 -10.65 9.83
CA VAL A 46 5.50 -11.10 8.49
C VAL A 46 5.62 -9.93 7.54
N ALA A 47 5.70 -10.23 6.24
CA ALA A 47 5.55 -9.23 5.20
C ALA A 47 4.47 -9.63 4.20
N MET A 48 3.84 -8.65 3.56
CA MET A 48 2.97 -8.92 2.42
C MET A 48 3.80 -9.59 1.32
N ARG A 49 3.30 -10.71 0.79
CA ARG A 49 3.97 -11.46 -0.27
C ARG A 49 4.20 -10.61 -1.51
N GLY A 50 5.34 -10.83 -2.14
CA GLY A 50 5.79 -10.05 -3.30
C GLY A 50 6.45 -8.73 -2.95
N THR A 51 6.52 -8.37 -1.65
CA THR A 51 7.18 -7.12 -1.23
C THR A 51 8.57 -7.31 -0.61
N THR A 52 9.00 -8.55 -0.40
CA THR A 52 10.32 -8.90 0.17
C THR A 52 11.45 -8.90 -0.86
N GLY A 53 11.13 -9.12 -2.13
CA GLY A 53 12.07 -9.13 -3.26
C GLY A 53 12.02 -7.87 -4.12
N LYS A 54 13.01 -7.72 -5.01
CA LYS A 54 13.01 -6.69 -6.06
C LYS A 54 12.77 -7.34 -7.43
N PRO A 55 11.96 -6.73 -8.31
CA PRO A 55 11.14 -5.53 -8.07
C PRO A 55 10.03 -5.80 -7.04
N VAL A 56 9.72 -4.80 -6.21
CA VAL A 56 8.66 -4.90 -5.21
C VAL A 56 7.31 -4.87 -5.92
N ARG A 57 6.45 -5.84 -5.64
CA ARG A 57 5.05 -5.80 -6.08
C ARG A 57 4.19 -6.68 -5.19
N CYS A 58 3.38 -6.06 -4.32
CA CYS A 58 2.42 -6.80 -3.52
C CYS A 58 1.49 -7.62 -4.41
N ILE A 59 1.35 -8.91 -4.13
CA ILE A 59 0.51 -9.80 -4.96
C ILE A 59 -0.98 -9.46 -4.88
N ALA A 60 -1.41 -8.71 -3.85
CA ALA A 60 -2.78 -8.21 -3.72
C ALA A 60 -3.07 -6.97 -4.61
N LEU A 61 -2.02 -6.37 -5.22
CA LEU A 61 -2.20 -5.25 -6.13
C LEU A 61 -2.74 -5.75 -7.48
N GLN A 62 -3.97 -5.36 -7.78
CA GLN A 62 -4.64 -5.59 -9.05
C GLN A 62 -4.53 -4.35 -9.94
N GLY A 63 -4.37 -4.57 -11.24
CA GLY A 63 -4.20 -3.51 -12.23
C GLY A 63 -2.75 -3.08 -12.43
N GLU A 64 -2.60 -1.95 -13.14
CA GLU A 64 -1.33 -1.38 -13.56
C GLU A 64 -1.07 -0.06 -12.84
N VAL A 65 0.13 0.05 -12.25
CA VAL A 65 0.57 1.23 -11.49
C VAL A 65 0.50 2.47 -12.39
N GLY A 66 -0.23 3.49 -11.95
CA GLY A 66 -0.44 4.73 -12.72
C GLY A 66 -1.63 4.73 -13.68
N CYS A 67 -2.23 3.59 -13.98
CA CYS A 67 -3.38 3.50 -14.91
C CYS A 67 -4.70 3.26 -14.19
N GLY A 68 -4.71 2.43 -13.15
CA GLY A 68 -5.93 2.00 -12.48
C GLY A 68 -5.64 0.79 -11.60
N THR A 69 -5.73 0.96 -10.29
CA THR A 69 -5.30 -0.08 -9.34
C THR A 69 -6.25 -0.27 -8.18
N ARG A 70 -6.32 -1.48 -7.65
CA ARG A 70 -7.03 -1.74 -6.39
C ARG A 70 -6.36 -2.86 -5.61
N CYS A 71 -6.57 -2.87 -4.30
CA CYS A 71 -6.20 -4.00 -3.47
C CYS A 71 -7.31 -5.05 -3.51
N SER A 72 -7.01 -6.31 -3.83
CA SER A 72 -7.98 -7.41 -3.82
C SER A 72 -8.47 -7.79 -2.42
N MET A 73 -7.82 -7.28 -1.37
CA MET A 73 -8.11 -7.56 0.04
C MET A 73 -8.21 -6.26 0.85
N TYR A 74 -8.77 -5.20 0.26
CA TYR A 74 -8.78 -3.84 0.82
C TYR A 74 -9.29 -3.77 2.28
N GLU A 75 -10.36 -4.49 2.59
CA GLU A 75 -10.97 -4.56 3.92
C GLU A 75 -10.16 -5.38 4.93
N GLN A 76 -9.20 -6.17 4.46
CA GLN A 76 -8.38 -7.09 5.26
C GLN A 76 -6.89 -6.69 5.23
N ARG A 77 -6.59 -5.44 4.86
CA ARG A 77 -5.23 -4.89 4.86
C ARG A 77 -4.65 -4.88 6.28
N SER A 78 -3.33 -5.00 6.38
CA SER A 78 -2.61 -4.75 7.64
C SER A 78 -2.75 -3.28 8.06
N SER A 79 -2.50 -3.01 9.33
CA SER A 79 -2.40 -1.68 9.93
C SER A 79 -1.50 -0.77 9.10
N THR A 80 -0.29 -1.22 8.77
CA THR A 80 0.69 -0.48 7.96
C THR A 80 0.14 -0.06 6.61
N CYS A 81 -0.69 -0.88 5.97
CA CYS A 81 -1.34 -0.56 4.70
C CYS A 81 -2.53 0.41 4.86
N ARG A 82 -3.18 0.45 6.02
CA ARG A 82 -4.32 1.35 6.32
C ARG A 82 -3.86 2.72 6.78
N GLU A 83 -2.79 2.75 7.57
CA GLU A 83 -2.23 3.97 8.16
C GLU A 83 -1.39 4.77 7.17
N PHE A 84 -1.01 4.18 6.03
CA PHE A 84 -0.28 4.89 4.99
C PHE A 84 -1.21 5.87 4.26
N THR A 85 -1.04 7.16 4.53
CA THR A 85 -1.81 8.25 3.94
C THR A 85 -1.22 8.74 2.62
N ALA A 86 -2.08 9.26 1.75
CA ALA A 86 -1.62 9.92 0.55
C ALA A 86 -0.97 11.29 0.87
N SER A 87 -0.03 11.75 0.05
CA SER A 87 0.53 13.09 0.23
C SER A 87 -0.55 14.14 0.06
N TRP A 88 -0.65 15.04 1.05
CA TRP A 88 -1.69 16.08 1.21
C TRP A 88 -3.08 15.59 1.60
N GLU A 89 -3.26 14.30 1.90
CA GLU A 89 -4.45 13.82 2.60
C GLU A 89 -4.54 14.52 3.96
N ASP A 90 -5.73 15.04 4.30
CA ASP A 90 -5.97 15.88 5.47
C ASP A 90 -5.03 17.10 5.59
N GLY A 91 -4.55 17.61 4.46
CA GLY A 91 -3.66 18.77 4.39
C GLY A 91 -2.21 18.49 4.81
N GLN A 92 -1.83 17.22 5.02
CA GLN A 92 -0.49 16.84 5.49
C GLN A 92 0.38 16.31 4.37
N HIS A 93 1.56 16.90 4.19
CA HIS A 93 2.54 16.42 3.22
C HIS A 93 3.12 15.06 3.64
N ASN A 94 3.06 14.07 2.75
CA ASN A 94 3.68 12.76 2.96
C ASN A 94 4.80 12.51 1.95
N PRO A 95 6.08 12.77 2.30
CA PRO A 95 7.21 12.60 1.38
C PRO A 95 7.43 11.15 0.96
N HIS A 96 6.97 10.15 1.73
CA HIS A 96 7.06 8.75 1.34
C HIS A 96 6.10 8.41 0.21
N CYS A 97 4.91 9.02 0.20
CA CYS A 97 3.97 8.87 -0.91
C CYS A 97 4.57 9.45 -2.20
N ASP A 98 5.14 10.65 -2.13
CA ASP A 98 5.77 11.29 -3.29
C ASP A 98 6.98 10.52 -3.81
N ALA A 99 7.82 9.98 -2.92
CA ALA A 99 8.95 9.13 -3.30
C ALA A 99 8.49 7.84 -4.00
N ALA A 100 7.42 7.20 -3.52
CA ALA A 100 6.86 6.01 -4.17
C ALA A 100 6.31 6.35 -5.56
N ARG A 101 5.60 7.46 -5.70
CA ARG A 101 5.09 7.96 -6.99
C ARG A 101 6.23 8.23 -7.96
N ALA A 102 7.28 8.93 -7.52
CA ALA A 102 8.44 9.24 -8.34
C ALA A 102 9.17 7.97 -8.84
N ALA A 103 9.26 6.92 -8.02
CA ALA A 103 9.85 5.64 -8.42
C ALA A 103 9.14 4.97 -9.62
N TYR A 104 7.89 5.36 -9.88
CA TYR A 104 7.07 4.90 -11.00
C TYR A 104 6.79 5.98 -12.04
N GLY A 105 7.52 7.10 -12.00
CA GLY A 105 7.36 8.21 -12.95
C GLY A 105 6.05 8.99 -12.79
N LEU A 106 5.34 8.82 -11.66
CA LEU A 106 4.11 9.54 -11.37
C LEU A 106 4.42 10.92 -10.77
N PRO A 107 3.67 11.98 -11.14
CA PRO A 107 3.87 13.31 -10.57
C PRO A 107 3.52 13.31 -9.08
N PRO A 108 4.14 14.16 -8.25
CA PRO A 108 3.78 14.29 -6.84
C PRO A 108 2.32 14.74 -6.69
N LEU A 109 1.69 14.40 -5.57
CA LEU A 109 0.38 14.97 -5.26
C LEU A 109 0.55 16.41 -4.75
N THR A 110 -0.53 17.17 -4.86
CA THR A 110 -0.64 18.55 -4.41
C THR A 110 -1.94 18.71 -3.62
N PRO A 111 -2.09 19.76 -2.79
CA PRO A 111 -3.31 19.99 -2.03
C PRO A 111 -4.60 20.00 -2.87
N GLN A 112 -4.51 20.41 -4.14
CA GLN A 112 -5.65 20.42 -5.07
C GLN A 112 -6.23 19.03 -5.37
N HIS A 113 -5.48 17.96 -5.14
CA HIS A 113 -5.96 16.58 -5.35
C HIS A 113 -6.97 16.11 -4.27
N PHE A 114 -7.14 16.89 -3.19
CA PHE A 114 -8.04 16.58 -2.06
C PHE A 114 -9.05 17.70 -1.76
N GLY A 115 -9.03 18.77 -2.56
CA GLY A 115 -9.86 19.97 -2.39
C GLY A 115 -11.22 19.89 -3.07
#